data_AF-A0A940SRT2-F1
#
_entry.id   AF-A0A940SRT2-F1
#
_cell.length_a   1.000
_cell.length_b   1.000
_cell.length_c   1.000
_cell.angle_alpha   90.00
_cell.angle_beta   90.00
_cell.angle_gamma   90.00
#
_symmetry.space_group_name_H-M   'P 1'
#
loop_
_entity.id
_entity.type
_entity.pdbx_description
1 polymer ?
#
loop_
_entity_poly.entity_id
_entity_poly.type
_entity_poly.pdbx_seq_one_letter_code
_entity_poly.pdbx_strand_id
1 'polypeptide(L)'
;MKKHAVFFSAGVLAACAAGAWIPKVISEIPGIFVSAASQEISENMTLESDMTVDGDLILSGGTLDLNGHKLTVKGSLWHRAGILKVQDGATLKITGDYQMRLTTASVGSGELRLTGTGTNLIDVDGSVYIASTINRSYWQTNGTLRIGGDLKVWAPENGIGLVMQEGSVVTFKGDVQHEIFFEQADKSYM
;
A
#
# COMPACT_ATOMS: atom_id res chain seq x y z
N MET A 1 10.76 41.66 -22.75
CA MET A 1 10.59 40.28 -22.25
C MET A 1 9.28 40.18 -21.48
N LYS A 2 8.20 39.78 -22.15
CA LYS A 2 6.87 39.62 -21.54
C LYS A 2 6.73 38.16 -21.12
N LYS A 3 6.62 37.90 -19.82
CA LYS A 3 6.21 36.59 -19.29
C LYS A 3 4.76 36.37 -19.74
N HIS A 4 4.51 35.37 -20.56
CA HIS A 4 3.16 34.94 -20.90
C HIS A 4 2.66 34.03 -19.79
N ALA A 5 1.70 34.52 -19.03
CA ALA A 5 0.84 33.70 -18.19
C ALA A 5 -0.06 32.88 -19.12
N VAL A 6 -0.03 31.56 -19.00
CA VAL A 6 -1.00 30.69 -19.66
C VAL A 6 -2.06 30.32 -18.61
N PHE A 7 -3.25 30.88 -18.80
CA PHE A 7 -4.46 30.47 -18.09
C PHE A 7 -4.88 29.09 -18.60
N PHE A 8 -5.20 28.16 -17.70
CA PHE A 8 -5.95 26.96 -18.08
C PHE A 8 -7.43 27.31 -18.15
N SER A 9 -8.01 27.19 -19.34
CA SER A 9 -9.46 27.25 -19.56
C SER A 9 -10.11 25.98 -19.03
N ALA A 10 -11.26 26.15 -18.37
CA ALA A 10 -12.11 25.10 -17.83
C ALA A 10 -12.41 23.96 -18.82
N GLY A 11 -12.33 22.71 -18.35
CA GLY A 11 -12.89 21.57 -19.09
C GLY A 11 -12.23 20.22 -18.83
N VAL A 12 -12.15 19.78 -17.57
CA VAL A 12 -12.50 18.43 -17.05
C VAL A 12 -12.37 18.55 -15.53
N LEU A 13 -13.49 18.90 -14.88
CA LEU A 13 -13.60 19.03 -13.44
C LEU A 13 -14.75 18.11 -12.99
N ALA A 14 -14.40 16.95 -12.46
CA ALA A 14 -15.23 16.06 -11.63
C ALA A 14 -14.29 14.95 -11.14
N ALA A 15 -14.08 14.63 -9.88
CA ALA A 15 -14.35 15.15 -8.54
C ALA A 15 -13.10 14.72 -7.71
N CYS A 16 -12.62 15.33 -6.63
CA CYS A 16 -13.18 15.74 -5.35
C CYS A 16 -12.09 16.59 -4.66
N ALA A 17 -12.47 17.52 -3.79
CA ALA A 17 -11.55 18.41 -3.10
C ALA A 17 -10.76 17.73 -1.95
N ALA A 18 -9.58 18.30 -1.68
CA ALA A 18 -8.58 18.01 -0.64
C ALA A 18 -7.71 16.75 -0.84
N GLY A 19 -6.45 16.97 -1.25
CA GLY A 19 -5.46 15.92 -1.58
C GLY A 19 -5.36 15.71 -3.08
N ALA A 20 -4.68 16.63 -3.78
CA ALA A 20 -4.60 16.62 -5.25
C ALA A 20 -3.88 15.36 -5.78
N TRP A 21 -4.66 14.35 -6.16
CA TRP A 21 -4.24 13.26 -7.02
C TRP A 21 -3.78 13.83 -8.36
N ILE A 22 -2.59 13.46 -8.82
CA ILE A 22 -2.06 13.86 -10.13
C ILE A 22 -2.35 12.71 -11.11
N PRO A 23 -3.42 12.78 -11.93
CA PRO A 23 -3.58 11.84 -13.03
C PRO A 23 -2.41 11.94 -14.01
N LYS A 24 -2.10 10.78 -14.59
CA LYS A 24 -1.12 10.41 -15.63
C LYS A 24 -0.83 11.40 -16.78
N VAL A 25 -1.51 12.54 -16.90
CA VAL A 25 -1.39 13.48 -18.03
C VAL A 25 -0.03 14.19 -18.10
N ILE A 26 0.78 14.17 -17.04
CA ILE A 26 2.09 14.88 -17.03
C ILE A 26 3.24 14.04 -17.63
N SER A 27 3.09 12.72 -17.79
CA SER A 27 4.19 11.84 -18.23
C SER A 27 4.38 11.73 -19.75
N GLU A 28 3.54 12.39 -20.56
CA GLU A 28 3.58 12.30 -22.02
C GLU A 28 4.17 13.54 -22.73
N ILE A 29 4.70 14.52 -22.00
CA ILE A 29 5.40 15.67 -22.60
C ILE A 29 6.87 15.30 -22.85
N PRO A 30 7.33 15.16 -24.11
CA PRO A 30 8.73 14.86 -24.39
C PRO A 30 9.62 16.01 -23.89
N GLY A 31 10.51 15.72 -22.94
CA GLY A 31 11.47 16.68 -22.39
C GLY A 31 11.20 17.20 -20.97
N ILE A 32 10.13 16.73 -20.30
CA ILE A 32 9.91 16.98 -18.88
C ILE A 32 10.05 15.65 -18.12
N PHE A 33 11.22 15.42 -17.52
CA PHE A 33 11.37 14.37 -16.52
C PHE A 33 10.84 14.90 -15.19
N VAL A 34 9.60 14.56 -14.84
CA VAL A 34 9.18 14.62 -13.43
C VAL A 34 9.86 13.43 -12.77
N SER A 35 10.85 13.69 -11.90
CA SER A 35 11.43 12.64 -11.04
C SER A 35 10.29 11.85 -10.41
N ALA A 36 10.36 10.51 -10.38
CA ALA A 36 9.34 9.63 -9.81
C ALA A 36 8.96 10.11 -8.41
N ALA A 37 7.94 10.98 -8.34
CA ALA A 37 7.54 11.63 -7.12
C ALA A 37 6.70 10.59 -6.38
N SER A 38 7.00 10.38 -5.11
CA SER A 38 6.13 9.61 -4.25
C SER A 38 4.74 10.24 -4.28
N GLN A 39 3.71 9.45 -4.58
CA GLN A 39 2.33 9.89 -4.48
C GLN A 39 1.84 9.72 -3.05
N GLU A 40 1.09 10.67 -2.53
CA GLU A 40 0.56 10.61 -1.16
C GLU A 40 -0.97 10.57 -1.16
N ILE A 41 -1.53 9.66 -0.37
CA ILE A 41 -2.95 9.57 -0.03
C ILE A 41 -3.06 9.82 1.47
N SER A 42 -3.74 10.91 1.84
CA SER A 42 -3.99 11.30 3.23
C SER A 42 -5.47 11.32 3.59
N GLU A 43 -6.34 11.17 2.59
CA GLU A 43 -7.81 11.25 2.69
C GLU A 43 -8.45 9.97 2.15
N ASN A 44 -9.77 9.84 2.36
CA ASN A 44 -10.50 8.67 1.86
C ASN A 44 -10.51 8.63 0.33
N MET A 45 -10.19 7.46 -0.23
CA MET A 45 -10.18 7.16 -1.65
C MET A 45 -10.72 5.75 -1.88
N THR A 46 -11.67 5.62 -2.79
CA THR A 46 -12.17 4.34 -3.29
C THR A 46 -11.74 4.20 -4.74
N LEU A 47 -11.20 3.04 -5.13
CA LEU A 47 -10.92 2.76 -6.53
C LEU A 47 -12.23 2.47 -7.27
N GLU A 48 -12.40 3.13 -8.42
CA GLU A 48 -13.50 2.88 -9.35
C GLU A 48 -13.05 2.07 -10.58
N SER A 49 -11.73 1.89 -10.71
CA SER A 49 -11.09 1.10 -11.76
C SER A 49 -9.67 0.72 -11.31
N ASP A 50 -9.04 -0.20 -12.05
CA ASP A 50 -7.63 -0.52 -11.86
C ASP A 50 -6.76 0.75 -11.97
N MET A 51 -5.77 0.84 -11.10
CA MET A 51 -4.90 2.01 -10.96
C MET A 51 -3.43 1.61 -10.92
N THR A 52 -2.57 2.44 -11.49
CA THR A 52 -1.12 2.31 -11.42
C THR A 52 -0.49 3.59 -10.87
N VAL A 53 0.39 3.44 -9.88
CA VAL A 53 1.25 4.49 -9.34
C VAL A 53 2.66 4.28 -9.91
N ASP A 54 3.11 5.23 -10.72
CA ASP A 54 4.46 5.25 -11.28
C ASP A 54 5.46 5.79 -10.23
N GLY A 55 5.85 4.93 -9.28
CA GLY A 55 6.79 5.26 -8.20
C GLY A 55 6.30 4.76 -6.84
N ASP A 56 6.81 5.38 -5.78
CA ASP A 56 6.41 5.08 -4.41
C ASP A 56 5.01 5.62 -4.11
N LEU A 57 4.26 4.90 -3.28
CA LEU A 57 2.98 5.34 -2.74
C LEU A 57 3.12 5.51 -1.23
N ILE A 58 2.66 6.64 -0.69
CA ILE A 58 2.59 6.93 0.74
C ILE A 58 1.11 6.99 1.12
N LEU A 59 0.69 6.10 2.02
CA LEU A 59 -0.62 6.19 2.68
C LEU A 59 -0.36 6.74 4.09
N SER A 60 -0.71 8.01 4.28
CA SER A 60 -0.44 8.78 5.51
C SER A 60 -1.71 9.09 6.32
N GLY A 61 -2.88 8.68 5.83
CA GLY A 61 -4.17 8.92 6.46
C GLY A 61 -5.33 8.38 5.63
N GLY A 62 -6.56 8.65 6.09
CA GLY A 62 -7.77 8.25 5.38
C GLY A 62 -7.96 6.73 5.23
N THR A 63 -8.86 6.36 4.34
CA THR A 63 -9.12 4.97 3.92
C THR A 63 -8.86 4.84 2.43
N LEU A 64 -7.91 4.01 2.03
CA LEU A 64 -7.75 3.54 0.65
C LEU A 64 -8.49 2.22 0.48
N ASP A 65 -9.60 2.27 -0.23
CA ASP A 65 -10.48 1.13 -0.51
C ASP A 65 -10.26 0.64 -1.95
N LEU A 66 -9.70 -0.56 -2.11
CA LEU A 66 -9.44 -1.10 -3.46
C LEU A 66 -10.71 -1.55 -4.18
N ASN A 67 -11.83 -1.75 -3.48
CA ASN A 67 -13.15 -1.99 -4.09
C ASN A 67 -13.19 -3.07 -5.19
N GLY A 68 -12.46 -4.18 -5.01
CA GLY A 68 -12.37 -5.27 -5.99
C GLY A 68 -11.45 -5.02 -7.19
N HIS A 69 -10.76 -3.87 -7.23
CA HIS A 69 -9.85 -3.49 -8.32
C HIS A 69 -8.38 -3.79 -8.02
N LYS A 70 -7.55 -3.70 -9.06
CA LYS A 70 -6.11 -3.83 -8.96
C LYS A 70 -5.43 -2.48 -8.76
N LEU A 71 -4.63 -2.37 -7.70
CA LEU A 71 -3.66 -1.29 -7.51
C LEU A 71 -2.25 -1.80 -7.78
N THR A 72 -1.54 -1.19 -8.72
CA THR A 72 -0.12 -1.49 -8.99
C THR A 72 0.76 -0.31 -8.57
N VAL A 73 1.63 -0.52 -7.58
CA VAL A 73 2.65 0.44 -7.16
C VAL A 73 3.99 -0.01 -7.76
N LYS A 74 4.56 0.79 -8.67
CA LYS A 74 5.85 0.49 -9.34
C LYS A 74 7.09 0.81 -8.48
N GLY A 75 6.89 1.36 -7.29
CA GLY A 75 7.90 1.51 -6.25
C GLY A 75 7.49 0.78 -4.98
N SER A 76 7.83 1.37 -3.83
CA SER A 76 7.47 0.88 -2.50
C SER A 76 6.18 1.52 -1.99
N LEU A 77 5.44 0.80 -1.15
CA LEU A 77 4.27 1.32 -0.44
C LEU A 77 4.63 1.62 1.01
N TRP A 78 4.57 2.90 1.40
CA TRP A 78 4.70 3.38 2.77
C TRP A 78 3.33 3.58 3.40
N HIS A 79 2.83 2.55 4.10
CA HIS A 79 1.57 2.59 4.82
C HIS A 79 1.81 3.07 6.26
N ARG A 80 1.97 4.39 6.39
CA ARG A 80 2.38 5.07 7.62
C ARG A 80 1.22 5.19 8.60
N ALA A 81 0.02 5.46 8.09
CA ALA A 81 -1.23 5.65 8.82
C ALA A 81 -2.43 5.41 7.91
N GLY A 82 -3.64 5.46 8.45
CA GLY A 82 -4.87 5.22 7.70
C GLY A 82 -5.24 3.74 7.59
N ILE A 83 -6.22 3.43 6.75
CA ILE A 83 -6.74 2.08 6.52
C ILE A 83 -6.55 1.71 5.05
N LEU A 84 -5.91 0.58 4.78
CA LEU A 84 -5.86 -0.02 3.45
C LEU A 84 -6.79 -1.24 3.41
N LYS A 85 -7.83 -1.20 2.58
CA LYS A 85 -8.76 -2.32 2.41
C LYS A 85 -8.49 -3.07 1.11
N VAL A 86 -8.19 -4.35 1.22
CA VAL A 86 -8.05 -5.28 0.09
C VAL A 86 -9.15 -6.31 0.20
N GLN A 87 -10.22 -6.10 -0.56
CA GLN A 87 -11.41 -6.96 -0.55
C GLN A 87 -11.29 -8.12 -1.53
N ASP A 88 -12.21 -9.09 -1.47
CA ASP A 88 -12.36 -10.12 -2.50
C ASP A 88 -12.30 -9.54 -3.92
N GLY A 89 -11.60 -10.24 -4.81
CA GLY A 89 -11.31 -9.81 -6.18
C GLY A 89 -10.23 -8.73 -6.31
N ALA A 90 -9.94 -7.97 -5.25
CA ALA A 90 -8.94 -6.92 -5.30
C ALA A 90 -7.51 -7.49 -5.27
N THR A 91 -6.60 -6.80 -5.97
CA THR A 91 -5.17 -7.13 -5.98
C THR A 91 -4.33 -5.90 -5.70
N LEU A 92 -3.48 -5.99 -4.68
CA LEU A 92 -2.42 -5.02 -4.43
C LEU A 92 -1.09 -5.59 -4.94
N LYS A 93 -0.54 -5.00 -6.01
CA LYS A 93 0.78 -5.35 -6.56
C LYS A 93 1.79 -4.27 -6.20
N ILE A 94 2.88 -4.65 -5.54
CA ILE A 94 3.97 -3.75 -5.17
C ILE A 94 5.27 -4.34 -5.72
N THR A 95 6.01 -3.57 -6.54
CA THR A 95 7.28 -4.04 -7.11
C THR A 95 8.48 -3.79 -6.20
N GLY A 96 8.38 -2.80 -5.30
CA GLY A 96 9.33 -2.57 -4.22
C GLY A 96 8.91 -3.25 -2.92
N ASP A 97 9.18 -2.58 -1.80
CA ASP A 97 8.84 -3.06 -0.46
C ASP A 97 7.44 -2.62 -0.03
N TYR A 98 6.79 -3.44 0.80
CA TYR A 98 5.63 -3.01 1.57
C TYR A 98 6.05 -2.64 3.00
N GLN A 99 5.97 -1.34 3.30
CA GLN A 99 6.43 -0.72 4.54
C GLN A 99 5.22 -0.25 5.37
N MET A 100 4.64 -1.13 6.19
CA MET A 100 3.59 -0.74 7.13
C MET A 100 4.21 -0.22 8.43
N ARG A 101 4.81 0.97 8.34
CA ARG A 101 5.54 1.68 9.40
C ARG A 101 5.66 3.17 9.06
N LEU A 102 5.92 4.02 10.04
CA LEU A 102 6.07 5.46 9.82
C LEU A 102 7.36 5.78 9.06
N THR A 103 8.46 5.23 9.54
CA THR A 103 9.81 5.31 8.94
C THR A 103 10.52 3.97 9.14
N THR A 104 11.76 3.85 8.66
CA THR A 104 12.57 2.64 8.90
C THR A 104 12.88 2.38 10.37
N ALA A 105 12.86 3.43 11.20
CA ALA A 105 13.21 3.38 12.62
C ALA A 105 12.02 3.73 13.54
N SER A 106 10.80 3.84 13.01
CA SER A 106 9.63 4.28 13.78
C SER A 106 8.35 3.55 13.38
N VAL A 107 7.59 3.18 14.40
CA VAL A 107 6.29 2.53 14.26
C VAL A 107 5.26 3.49 13.68
N GLY A 108 4.41 2.98 12.79
CA GLY A 108 3.26 3.70 12.23
C GLY A 108 1.95 3.45 12.99
N SER A 109 0.86 3.90 12.39
CA SER A 109 -0.51 3.62 12.81
C SER A 109 -1.38 3.08 11.67
N GLY A 110 -0.76 2.62 10.59
CA GLY A 110 -1.45 2.02 9.45
C GLY A 110 -2.17 0.74 9.85
N GLU A 111 -3.37 0.54 9.29
CA GLU A 111 -4.22 -0.63 9.50
C GLU A 111 -4.51 -1.30 8.15
N LEU A 112 -4.05 -2.53 7.98
CA LEU A 112 -4.35 -3.33 6.80
C LEU A 112 -5.59 -4.21 7.08
N ARG A 113 -6.62 -4.09 6.24
CA ARG A 113 -7.82 -4.91 6.31
C ARG A 113 -7.94 -5.75 5.04
N LEU A 114 -7.80 -7.06 5.20
CA LEU A 114 -8.18 -8.00 4.17
C LEU A 114 -9.56 -8.55 4.53
N THR A 115 -10.54 -8.33 3.65
CA THR A 115 -11.97 -8.58 3.94
C THR A 115 -12.63 -9.36 2.81
N GLY A 116 -13.53 -10.29 3.11
CA GLY A 116 -14.11 -11.19 2.11
C GLY A 116 -13.99 -12.67 2.48
N THR A 117 -13.88 -13.52 1.46
CA THR A 117 -13.93 -14.97 1.53
C THR A 117 -12.62 -15.63 1.07
N GLY A 118 -11.67 -14.85 0.54
CA GLY A 118 -10.28 -15.25 0.34
C GLY A 118 -9.72 -15.13 -1.07
N THR A 119 -10.34 -14.33 -1.93
CA THR A 119 -9.83 -14.11 -3.30
C THR A 119 -8.92 -12.87 -3.40
N ASN A 120 -8.82 -12.09 -2.33
CA ASN A 120 -7.92 -10.96 -2.19
C ASN A 120 -6.44 -11.39 -2.23
N LEU A 121 -5.64 -10.66 -3.01
CA LEU A 121 -4.22 -10.90 -3.19
C LEU A 121 -3.40 -9.65 -2.86
N ILE A 122 -2.39 -9.82 -2.02
CA ILE A 122 -1.27 -8.88 -1.91
C ILE A 122 -0.04 -9.56 -2.49
N ASP A 123 0.57 -8.96 -3.51
CA ASP A 123 1.74 -9.48 -4.21
C ASP A 123 2.87 -8.46 -4.15
N VAL A 124 3.89 -8.76 -3.35
CA VAL A 124 5.06 -7.89 -3.09
C VAL A 124 6.28 -8.55 -3.70
N ASP A 125 6.98 -7.88 -4.61
CA ASP A 125 8.23 -8.39 -5.18
C ASP A 125 9.43 -8.15 -4.25
N GLY A 126 9.39 -7.11 -3.42
CA GLY A 126 10.36 -6.88 -2.35
C GLY A 126 9.97 -7.52 -1.02
N SER A 127 10.42 -6.89 0.06
CA SER A 127 10.22 -7.32 1.44
C SER A 127 8.97 -6.71 2.06
N VAL A 128 8.43 -7.36 3.10
CA VAL A 128 7.29 -6.88 3.87
C VAL A 128 7.74 -6.56 5.30
N TYR A 129 7.50 -5.31 5.71
CA TYR A 129 7.79 -4.82 7.05
C TYR A 129 6.50 -4.37 7.73
N ILE A 130 6.23 -4.93 8.91
CA ILE A 130 5.05 -4.63 9.70
C ILE A 130 5.50 -4.09 11.04
N ALA A 131 5.28 -2.80 11.27
CA ALA A 131 5.56 -2.13 12.54
C ALA A 131 4.52 -1.01 12.77
N SER A 132 3.36 -1.38 13.34
CA SER A 132 2.24 -0.46 13.61
C SER A 132 1.78 -0.59 15.06
N THR A 133 1.45 0.54 15.69
CA THR A 133 0.88 0.62 17.05
C THR A 133 -0.61 0.28 17.07
N ILE A 134 -1.30 0.56 15.97
CA ILE A 134 -2.70 0.19 15.74
C ILE A 134 -2.69 -0.97 14.75
N ASN A 135 -2.00 -2.04 15.12
CA ASN A 135 -1.97 -3.22 14.29
C ASN A 135 -3.12 -4.15 14.69
N ARG A 136 -4.31 -3.79 14.23
CA ARG A 136 -5.45 -4.70 14.10
C ARG A 136 -5.42 -5.37 12.72
N SER A 137 -4.25 -5.70 12.16
CA SER A 137 -4.20 -6.36 10.86
C SER A 137 -4.81 -7.74 11.00
N TYR A 138 -6.10 -7.79 10.73
CA TYR A 138 -6.87 -8.99 10.65
C TYR A 138 -6.70 -9.48 9.21
N TRP A 139 -5.90 -10.53 8.99
CA TRP A 139 -6.14 -11.37 7.82
C TRP A 139 -7.43 -12.13 8.08
N GLN A 140 -8.54 -11.44 7.87
CA GLN A 140 -9.88 -11.88 8.27
C GLN A 140 -10.49 -12.86 7.26
N THR A 141 -9.69 -13.41 6.35
CA THR A 141 -10.13 -14.08 5.12
C THR A 141 -9.11 -15.11 4.68
N ASN A 142 -9.49 -16.00 3.76
CA ASN A 142 -8.57 -16.95 3.12
C ASN A 142 -7.63 -16.30 2.08
N GLY A 143 -7.26 -15.04 2.30
CA GLY A 143 -6.47 -14.23 1.38
C GLY A 143 -5.04 -14.72 1.23
N THR A 144 -4.39 -14.30 0.14
CA THR A 144 -2.99 -14.65 -0.13
C THR A 144 -2.08 -13.43 -0.01
N LEU A 145 -0.98 -13.56 0.73
CA LEU A 145 0.18 -12.68 0.64
C LEU A 145 1.33 -13.41 -0.06
N ARG A 146 1.84 -12.83 -1.15
CA ARG A 146 3.05 -13.29 -1.83
C ARG A 146 4.20 -12.32 -1.58
N ILE A 147 5.35 -12.84 -1.18
CA ILE A 147 6.53 -12.04 -0.79
C ILE A 147 7.74 -12.51 -1.61
N GLY A 148 8.45 -11.61 -2.28
CA GLY A 148 9.69 -11.94 -3.00
C GLY A 148 10.96 -11.79 -2.14
N GLY A 149 10.92 -10.94 -1.11
CA GLY A 149 11.99 -10.73 -0.14
C GLY A 149 11.71 -11.35 1.24
N ASP A 150 12.06 -10.60 2.28
CA ASP A 150 11.92 -11.02 3.68
C ASP A 150 10.57 -10.62 4.28
N LEU A 151 10.20 -11.27 5.38
CA LEU A 151 9.08 -10.86 6.23
C LEU A 151 9.60 -10.47 7.61
N LYS A 152 9.42 -9.19 7.99
CA LYS A 152 9.83 -8.69 9.31
C LYS A 152 8.66 -8.05 10.03
N VAL A 153 8.32 -8.58 11.19
CA VAL A 153 7.18 -8.16 12.01
C VAL A 153 7.69 -7.69 13.37
N TRP A 154 7.49 -6.40 13.62
CA TRP A 154 7.76 -5.75 14.89
C TRP A 154 6.43 -5.35 15.53
N ALA A 155 5.99 -6.14 16.51
CA ALA A 155 4.86 -5.78 17.35
C ALA A 155 5.38 -4.96 18.55
N PRO A 156 5.00 -3.68 18.72
CA PRO A 156 5.35 -2.93 19.92
C PRO A 156 4.63 -3.49 21.15
N GLU A 157 5.00 -3.05 22.35
CA GLU A 157 4.53 -3.61 23.63
C GLU A 157 2.99 -3.67 23.77
N ASN A 158 2.26 -2.75 23.13
CA ASN A 158 0.78 -2.71 23.09
C ASN A 158 0.17 -3.05 21.72
N GLY A 159 0.97 -3.48 20.73
CA GLY A 159 0.51 -3.86 19.40
C GLY A 159 0.35 -5.37 19.26
N ILE A 160 -0.47 -5.79 18.30
CA ILE A 160 -0.54 -7.20 17.84
C ILE A 160 0.36 -7.33 16.61
N GLY A 161 1.02 -8.46 16.42
CA GLY A 161 1.88 -8.73 15.26
C GLY A 161 1.08 -9.09 14.02
N LEU A 162 1.49 -10.16 13.36
CA LEU A 162 0.79 -10.71 12.20
C LEU A 162 -0.27 -11.70 12.68
N VAL A 163 -1.55 -11.50 12.32
CA VAL A 163 -2.63 -12.42 12.68
C VAL A 163 -3.33 -12.93 11.43
N MET A 164 -3.18 -14.22 11.18
CA MET A 164 -3.81 -14.95 10.09
C MET A 164 -5.00 -15.75 10.61
N GLN A 165 -6.11 -15.75 9.85
CA GLN A 165 -7.22 -16.66 10.11
C GLN A 165 -7.07 -17.94 9.29
N GLU A 166 -7.79 -18.99 9.72
CA GLU A 166 -7.87 -20.26 9.00
C GLU A 166 -8.13 -20.02 7.51
N GLY A 167 -7.29 -20.61 6.65
CA GLY A 167 -7.36 -20.47 5.20
C GLY A 167 -6.53 -19.33 4.60
N SER A 168 -5.97 -18.41 5.41
CA SER A 168 -4.99 -17.43 4.94
C SER A 168 -3.70 -18.12 4.48
N VAL A 169 -3.06 -17.60 3.42
CA VAL A 169 -1.81 -18.18 2.89
C VAL A 169 -0.75 -17.10 2.72
N VAL A 170 0.45 -17.34 3.29
CA VAL A 170 1.67 -16.61 2.93
C VAL A 170 2.51 -17.51 2.03
N THR A 171 2.96 -16.97 0.89
CA THR A 171 3.85 -17.66 -0.04
C THR A 171 5.08 -16.81 -0.28
N PHE A 172 6.26 -17.38 -0.04
CA PHE A 172 7.52 -16.79 -0.45
C PHE A 172 7.84 -17.20 -1.89
N LYS A 173 8.26 -16.25 -2.71
CA LYS A 173 8.52 -16.42 -4.14
C LYS A 173 10.02 -16.48 -4.38
N GLY A 174 10.41 -17.30 -5.35
CA GLY A 174 11.80 -17.47 -5.76
C GLY A 174 12.47 -18.64 -5.06
N ASP A 175 13.61 -19.06 -5.60
CA ASP A 175 14.45 -20.11 -5.03
C ASP A 175 15.65 -19.45 -4.32
N VAL A 176 15.34 -18.72 -3.26
CA VAL A 176 16.31 -17.98 -2.45
C VAL A 176 16.02 -18.21 -0.97
N GLN A 177 17.01 -17.96 -0.12
CA GLN A 177 16.80 -17.93 1.31
C GLN A 177 16.01 -16.68 1.69
N HIS A 178 14.93 -16.86 2.45
CA HIS A 178 14.13 -15.77 3.02
C HIS A 178 14.36 -15.69 4.53
N GLU A 179 14.46 -14.47 5.06
CA GLU A 179 14.42 -14.24 6.50
C GLU A 179 12.98 -13.98 6.95
N ILE A 180 12.55 -14.69 8.00
CA ILE A 180 11.27 -14.48 8.66
C ILE A 180 11.57 -14.12 10.12
N PHE A 181 11.27 -12.88 10.49
CA PHE A 181 11.60 -12.34 11.80
C PHE A 181 10.36 -11.79 12.51
N PHE A 182 10.14 -12.24 13.75
CA PHE A 182 9.12 -11.74 14.65
C PHE A 182 9.79 -11.28 15.94
N GLU A 183 9.80 -9.98 16.22
CA GLU A 183 10.43 -9.42 17.44
C GLU A 183 9.71 -9.86 18.72
N GLN A 184 8.39 -10.09 18.63
CA GLN A 184 7.55 -10.64 19.70
C GLN A 184 6.66 -11.73 19.10
N ALA A 185 7.22 -12.93 18.99
CA ALA A 185 6.56 -14.06 18.32
C ALA A 185 5.26 -14.51 19.00
N ASP A 186 5.14 -14.32 20.32
CA ASP A 186 3.96 -14.62 21.12
C ASP A 186 2.73 -13.76 20.76
N LYS A 187 2.94 -12.66 20.03
CA LYS A 187 1.91 -11.73 19.55
C LYS A 187 1.58 -11.91 18.08
N SER A 188 2.15 -12.91 17.43
CA SER A 188 1.88 -13.25 16.03
C SER A 188 1.30 -14.66 15.95
N TYR A 189 0.19 -14.80 15.24
CA TYR A 189 -0.52 -16.07 15.06
C TYR A 189 -0.65 -16.33 13.57
N MET A 190 -0.01 -17.40 13.09
CA MET A 190 -0.06 -17.86 11.70
C MET A 190 -0.83 -19.18 11.62
#